data_AF-A0A926CVW6-F1
#
_entry.id   AF-A0A926CVW6-F1
#
_cell.length_a   1.000
_cell.length_b   1.000
_cell.length_c   1.000
_cell.angle_alpha   90.00
_cell.angle_beta   90.00
_cell.angle_gamma   90.00
#
_symmetry.space_group_name_H-M   'P 1'
#
loop_
_entity.id
_entity.type
_entity.pdbx_description
1 polymer ?
#
loop_
_entity_poly.entity_id
_entity_poly.type
_entity_poly.pdbx_seq_one_letter_code
_entity_poly.pdbx_strand_id
1 'polypeptide(L)'
;MKNILITGGSGLIGSRLTEILMQQSYNVAHLSRTMKTGGIAQTFQWDIAKEYIDVKAIQWADAIIHLAGEGIATKRWTAKRKKEIINSRISSSALLSVYLRTESNNVRTIIAASAIGFYG
;
A
#
# COMPACT_ATOMS: atom_id res chain seq x y z
N MET A 1 -6.00 -20.15 -3.86
CA MET A 1 -6.52 -18.88 -3.30
C MET A 1 -5.59 -17.77 -3.73
N LYS A 2 -6.10 -16.58 -4.07
CA LYS A 2 -5.25 -15.46 -4.49
C LYS A 2 -4.75 -14.66 -3.28
N ASN A 3 -3.51 -14.18 -3.38
CA ASN A 3 -2.82 -13.39 -2.37
C ASN A 3 -2.92 -11.90 -2.70
N ILE A 4 -3.52 -11.12 -1.81
CA ILE A 4 -3.73 -9.68 -1.97
C ILE A 4 -2.84 -8.93 -0.97
N LEU A 5 -1.93 -8.12 -1.50
CA LEU A 5 -1.07 -7.25 -0.71
C LEU A 5 -1.65 -5.84 -0.65
N ILE A 6 -1.86 -5.31 0.55
CA ILE A 6 -2.47 -3.99 0.76
C ILE A 6 -1.46 -3.04 1.41
N THR A 7 -1.08 -1.98 0.71
CA THR A 7 -0.38 -0.85 1.36
C THR A 7 -1.41 0.03 2.07
N GLY A 8 -1.09 0.59 3.24
CA GLY A 8 -2.07 1.36 4.01
C GLY A 8 -3.19 0.50 4.61
N GLY A 9 -2.97 -0.82 4.71
CA GLY A 9 -3.95 -1.79 5.21
C GLY A 9 -4.41 -1.59 6.66
N SER A 10 -3.65 -0.85 7.47
CA SER A 10 -4.02 -0.50 8.84
C SER A 10 -4.85 0.79 8.96
N GLY A 11 -5.08 1.51 7.86
CA GLY A 11 -5.89 2.72 7.83
C GLY A 11 -7.39 2.43 7.77
N LEU A 12 -8.20 3.50 7.82
CA LEU A 12 -9.68 3.44 7.86
C LEU A 12 -10.30 2.53 6.79
N ILE A 13 -9.88 2.69 5.53
CA ILE A 13 -10.39 1.90 4.40
C ILE A 13 -9.72 0.51 4.38
N GLY A 14 -8.42 0.47 4.63
CA GLY A 14 -7.62 -0.76 4.54
C GLY A 14 -8.06 -1.85 5.52
N SER A 15 -8.40 -1.47 6.76
CA SER A 15 -8.83 -2.42 7.78
C SER A 15 -10.13 -3.10 7.39
N ARG A 16 -11.14 -2.31 7.00
CA ARG A 16 -12.44 -2.85 6.58
C ARG A 16 -12.34 -3.67 5.29
N LEU A 17 -11.54 -3.21 4.32
CA LEU A 17 -11.29 -3.96 3.10
C LEU A 17 -10.63 -5.32 3.36
N THR A 18 -9.71 -5.36 4.33
CA THR A 18 -9.05 -6.61 4.74
C THR A 18 -10.06 -7.64 5.23
N GLU A 19 -10.97 -7.24 6.12
CA GLU A 19 -12.03 -8.12 6.63
C GLU A 19 -12.91 -8.67 5.50
N ILE A 20 -13.37 -7.81 4.59
CA ILE A 20 -14.22 -8.20 3.46
C ILE A 20 -13.51 -9.20 2.55
N LEU A 21 -12.24 -8.94 2.21
CA LEU A 21 -11.47 -9.84 1.35
C LEU A 21 -11.21 -11.19 2.02
N MET A 22 -10.94 -11.21 3.32
CA MET A 22 -10.76 -12.47 4.07
C MET A 22 -12.07 -13.26 4.15
N GLN A 23 -13.22 -12.60 4.34
CA GLN A 23 -14.54 -13.24 4.26
C GLN A 23 -14.81 -13.86 2.87
N GLN A 24 -14.24 -13.28 1.82
CA GLN A 24 -14.29 -13.81 0.47
C GLN A 24 -13.20 -14.85 0.16
N SER A 25 -12.51 -15.38 1.18
CA SER A 25 -11.47 -16.41 1.06
C SER A 25 -10.23 -15.99 0.25
N TYR A 26 -9.91 -14.70 0.24
CA TYR A 26 -8.60 -14.22 -0.18
C TYR A 26 -7.60 -14.28 0.97
N ASN A 27 -6.34 -14.57 0.66
CA ASN A 27 -5.26 -14.37 1.60
C ASN A 27 -4.84 -12.91 1.56
N VAL A 28 -4.82 -12.22 2.71
CA VAL A 28 -4.48 -10.80 2.77
C VAL A 28 -3.20 -10.59 3.58
N ALA A 29 -2.32 -9.74 3.06
CA ALA A 29 -1.14 -9.23 3.76
C ALA A 29 -1.10 -7.71 3.68
N HIS A 30 -0.50 -7.06 4.67
CA HIS A 30 -0.26 -5.63 4.65
C HIS A 30 1.20 -5.32 4.34
N LEU A 31 1.44 -4.28 3.55
CA LEU A 31 2.77 -3.70 3.37
C LEU A 31 2.86 -2.41 4.20
N SER A 32 3.70 -2.41 5.24
CA SER A 32 3.70 -1.38 6.29
C SER A 32 5.10 -0.96 6.72
N ARG A 33 5.23 0.30 7.15
CA ARG A 33 6.48 0.84 7.71
C ARG A 33 6.83 0.25 9.07
N THR A 34 5.81 -0.26 9.75
CA THR A 34 5.94 -0.85 11.09
C THR A 34 5.38 -2.25 11.02
N MET A 35 6.21 -3.22 11.42
CA MET A 35 5.78 -4.60 11.63
C MET A 35 4.82 -4.63 12.82
N LYS A 36 3.63 -5.17 12.61
CA LYS A 36 2.67 -5.43 13.69
C LYS A 36 2.49 -6.93 13.85
N THR A 37 2.73 -7.42 15.05
CA THR A 37 2.42 -8.80 15.45
C THR A 37 0.99 -8.86 16.01
N GLY A 38 0.22 -9.89 15.67
CA GLY A 38 -1.15 -10.08 16.17
C GLY A 38 -2.22 -9.17 15.54
N GLY A 39 -1.92 -8.56 14.38
CA GLY A 39 -2.94 -7.87 13.59
C GLY A 39 -3.85 -8.82 12.83
N ILE A 40 -4.91 -8.28 12.23
CA ILE A 40 -5.88 -9.03 11.41
C ILE A 40 -5.27 -9.74 10.20
N ALA A 41 -4.10 -9.28 9.75
CA ALA A 41 -3.38 -9.82 8.61
C ALA A 41 -1.87 -9.85 8.90
N GLN A 42 -1.16 -10.75 8.22
CA GLN A 42 0.29 -10.75 8.21
C GLN A 42 0.82 -9.42 7.65
N THR A 43 1.99 -8.99 8.12
CA THR A 43 2.60 -7.73 7.69
C THR A 43 3.98 -8.00 7.10
N PHE A 44 4.22 -7.46 5.91
CA PHE A 44 5.54 -7.32 5.32
C PHE A 44 6.04 -5.88 5.52
N GLN A 45 7.35 -5.74 5.62
CA GLN A 45 7.97 -4.44 5.84
C GLN A 45 8.25 -3.72 4.51
N TRP A 46 8.07 -2.41 4.52
CA TRP A 46 8.67 -1.50 3.55
C TRP A 46 9.13 -0.21 4.23
N ASP A 47 10.00 0.54 3.59
CA ASP A 47 10.40 1.87 4.00
C ASP A 47 10.67 2.71 2.76
N ILE A 48 9.78 3.67 2.49
CA ILE A 48 9.85 4.54 1.31
C ILE A 48 11.10 5.43 1.37
N ALA A 49 11.51 5.88 2.57
CA ALA A 49 12.65 6.76 2.72
C ALA A 49 13.99 6.02 2.53
N LYS A 50 13.99 4.71 2.77
CA LYS A 50 15.15 3.83 2.54
C LYS A 50 15.06 3.05 1.23
N GLU A 51 14.07 3.36 0.40
CA GLU A 51 13.81 2.67 -0.88
C GLU A 51 13.76 1.14 -0.74
N TYR A 52 13.15 0.68 0.36
CA TYR A 52 13.14 -0.73 0.74
C TYR A 52 11.74 -1.31 0.70
N ILE A 53 11.59 -2.48 0.09
CA ILE A 53 10.45 -3.38 0.22
C ILE A 53 11.00 -4.78 0.53
N ASP A 54 10.39 -5.49 1.48
CA ASP A 54 10.65 -6.92 1.66
C ASP A 54 10.26 -7.67 0.37
N VAL A 55 11.26 -8.21 -0.32
CA VAL A 55 11.09 -8.92 -1.60
C VAL A 55 10.07 -10.06 -1.49
N LYS A 56 9.96 -10.69 -0.32
CA LYS A 56 8.97 -11.75 -0.09
C LYS A 56 7.53 -11.24 -0.26
N ALA A 57 7.26 -9.98 0.05
CA ALA A 57 5.93 -9.38 -0.16
C ALA A 57 5.55 -9.35 -1.64
N ILE A 58 6.51 -9.01 -2.49
CA ILE A 58 6.35 -8.88 -3.94
C ILE A 58 6.20 -10.25 -4.59
N GLN A 59 7.01 -11.22 -4.17
CA GLN A 59 6.93 -12.61 -4.62
C GLN A 59 5.64 -13.31 -4.17
N TRP A 60 5.14 -12.97 -2.98
CA TRP A 60 3.95 -13.56 -2.39
C TRP A 60 2.65 -13.08 -3.05
N ALA A 61 2.60 -11.85 -3.56
CA ALA A 61 1.38 -11.21 -4.05
C ALA A 61 0.97 -11.65 -5.47
N ASP A 62 -0.33 -11.86 -5.68
CA ASP A 62 -0.96 -11.96 -7.00
C ASP A 62 -1.56 -10.62 -7.45
N ALA A 63 -1.97 -9.80 -6.48
CA ALA A 63 -2.52 -8.46 -6.69
C ALA A 63 -2.09 -7.50 -5.57
N ILE A 64 -1.96 -6.22 -5.93
CA ILE A 64 -1.62 -5.14 -4.99
C ILE A 64 -2.74 -4.10 -4.95
N ILE A 65 -3.18 -3.76 -3.74
CA ILE A 65 -4.07 -2.61 -3.51
C ILE A 65 -3.27 -1.51 -2.79
N HIS A 66 -3.03 -0.42 -3.50
CA HIS A 66 -2.22 0.69 -3.03
C HIS A 66 -3.08 1.81 -2.42
N LEU A 67 -3.31 1.73 -1.10
CA LEU A 67 -4.04 2.75 -0.32
C LEU A 67 -3.11 3.64 0.52
N ALA A 68 -1.79 3.40 0.51
CA ALA A 68 -0.86 4.21 1.27
C ALA A 68 -0.76 5.63 0.71
N GLY A 69 -0.82 6.61 1.62
CA GLY A 69 -0.67 8.01 1.27
C GLY A 69 -0.90 8.88 2.49
N GLU A 70 -0.30 10.07 2.46
CA GLU A 70 -0.47 11.03 3.53
C GLU A 70 -1.89 11.63 3.50
N GLY A 71 -2.52 11.77 4.67
CA GLY A 71 -3.89 12.26 4.79
C GLY A 71 -4.01 13.74 4.41
N ILE A 72 -5.00 14.07 3.57
CA ILE A 72 -5.21 15.43 3.06
C ILE A 72 -5.92 16.35 4.08
N ALA A 73 -6.74 15.79 4.96
CA ALA A 73 -7.57 16.53 5.91
C ALA A 73 -6.95 16.68 7.31
N THR A 74 -5.71 16.21 7.51
CA THR A 74 -5.14 16.10 8.86
C THR A 74 -4.53 17.40 9.38
N LYS A 75 -4.13 18.34 8.50
CA LYS A 75 -3.44 19.60 8.86
C LYS A 75 -3.69 20.69 7.80
N ARG A 76 -3.47 21.96 8.16
CA ARG A 76 -3.54 23.10 7.22
C ARG A 76 -2.58 22.93 6.05
N TRP A 77 -3.02 23.30 4.85
CA TRP A 77 -2.22 23.17 3.62
C TRP A 77 -1.18 24.29 3.50
N THR A 78 0.03 24.02 3.96
CA THR A 78 1.23 24.82 3.66
C THR A 78 1.91 24.31 2.39
N ALA A 79 2.81 25.10 1.79
CA ALA A 79 3.60 24.65 0.64
C ALA A 79 4.39 23.35 0.95
N LYS A 80 4.99 23.27 2.15
CA LYS A 80 5.66 22.07 2.65
C LYS A 80 4.70 20.88 2.71
N ARG A 81 3.50 21.07 3.26
CA ARG A 81 2.51 20.01 3.39
C ARG A 81 1.99 19.51 2.04
N LYS A 82 1.75 20.41 1.08
CA LYS A 82 1.37 20.03 -0.29
C LYS A 82 2.44 19.12 -0.90
N LYS A 83 3.72 19.47 -0.73
CA LYS A 83 4.84 18.64 -1.20
C LYS A 83 4.87 17.27 -0.51
N GLU A 84 4.66 17.21 0.80
CA GLU A 84 4.56 15.93 1.53
C GLU A 84 3.41 15.05 1.00
N ILE A 85 2.23 15.63 0.78
CA ILE A 85 1.05 14.91 0.26
C ILE A 85 1.35 14.30 -1.11
N ILE A 86 1.95 15.08 -2.01
CA ILE A 86 2.34 14.65 -3.36
C ILE A 86 3.42 13.55 -3.27
N ASN A 87 4.52 13.82 -2.57
CA ASN A 87 5.65 12.90 -2.48
C ASN A 87 5.25 11.56 -1.85
N SER A 88 4.37 11.57 -0.84
CA SER A 88 3.90 10.33 -0.21
C SER A 88 3.23 9.36 -1.19
N ARG A 89 2.66 9.85 -2.30
CA ARG A 89 2.00 9.08 -3.34
C ARG A 89 2.96 8.74 -4.49
N ILE A 90 3.73 9.72 -4.96
CA ILE A 90 4.68 9.52 -6.05
C ILE A 90 5.78 8.54 -5.64
N SER A 91 6.44 8.77 -4.50
CA SER A 91 7.59 7.97 -4.07
C SER A 91 7.18 6.52 -3.75
N SER A 92 6.02 6.31 -3.15
CA SER A 92 5.54 4.95 -2.82
C SER A 92 5.13 4.16 -4.06
N SER A 93 4.43 4.80 -5.01
CA SER A 93 4.09 4.18 -6.30
C SER A 93 5.34 3.90 -7.14
N ALA A 94 6.30 4.82 -7.17
CA ALA A 94 7.57 4.63 -7.87
C ALA A 94 8.35 3.44 -7.31
N LEU A 95 8.44 3.32 -5.99
CA LEU A 95 9.14 2.22 -5.31
C LEU A 95 8.50 0.86 -5.63
N LEU A 96 7.17 0.75 -5.55
CA LEU A 96 6.46 -0.46 -5.99
C LEU A 96 6.78 -0.80 -7.44
N SER A 97 6.79 0.21 -8.31
CA SER A 97 7.08 0.04 -9.73
C SER A 97 8.50 -0.47 -9.99
N VAL A 98 9.49 -0.03 -9.21
CA VAL A 98 10.87 -0.54 -9.27
C VAL A 98 10.90 -2.02 -8.90
N TYR A 99 10.40 -2.38 -7.72
CA TYR A 99 10.44 -3.75 -7.23
C TYR A 99 9.66 -4.73 -8.14
N LEU A 100 8.53 -4.32 -8.68
CA LEU A 100 7.76 -5.15 -9.63
C LEU A 100 8.47 -5.40 -10.95
N ARG A 101 9.42 -4.55 -11.33
CA ARG A 101 10.25 -4.73 -12.55
C ARG A 101 11.51 -5.53 -12.28
N THR A 102 12.10 -5.40 -11.10
CA THR A 102 13.42 -5.98 -10.78
C THR A 102 13.30 -7.35 -10.13
N GLU A 103 12.23 -7.59 -9.36
CA GLU A 103 12.02 -8.84 -8.65
C GLU A 103 11.11 -9.77 -9.44
N SER A 104 11.42 -11.06 -9.43
CA SER A 104 10.48 -12.08 -9.92
C SER A 104 9.19 -12.04 -9.11
N ASN A 105 8.04 -11.98 -9.77
CA ASN A 105 6.74 -11.86 -9.13
C ASN A 105 5.59 -12.38 -10.01
N ASN A 106 4.45 -12.63 -9.38
CA ASN A 106 3.22 -13.09 -10.05
C ASN A 106 2.14 -12.00 -10.10
N VAL A 107 2.47 -10.74 -9.81
CA VAL A 107 1.49 -9.67 -9.69
C VAL A 107 0.89 -9.35 -11.05
N ARG A 108 -0.41 -9.58 -11.20
CA ARG A 108 -1.15 -9.30 -12.45
C ARG A 108 -2.06 -8.08 -12.36
N THR A 109 -2.32 -7.58 -11.15
CA THR A 109 -3.25 -6.49 -10.93
C THR A 109 -2.73 -5.52 -9.87
N ILE A 110 -2.84 -4.24 -10.18
CA ILE A 110 -2.58 -3.14 -9.23
C ILE A 110 -3.80 -2.24 -9.22
N ILE A 111 -4.35 -2.00 -8.03
CA ILE A 111 -5.45 -1.05 -7.80
C ILE A 111 -4.88 0.07 -6.94
N ALA A 112 -4.81 1.28 -7.48
CA ALA A 112 -4.29 2.44 -6.75
C ALA A 112 -5.42 3.38 -6.34
N ALA A 113 -5.40 3.82 -5.08
CA ALA A 113 -6.32 4.85 -4.61
C ALA A 113 -6.07 6.16 -5.36
N SER A 114 -7.17 6.78 -5.81
CA SER A 114 -7.19 8.11 -6.41
C SER A 114 -8.31 8.93 -5.75
N ALA A 115 -8.56 10.14 -6.25
CA ALA A 115 -9.63 11.00 -5.78
C ALA A 115 -10.33 11.68 -6.95
N ILE A 116 -11.64 11.88 -6.82
CA ILE A 116 -12.46 12.58 -7.82
C ILE A 116 -11.98 14.01 -8.10
N GLY A 117 -11.32 14.66 -7.13
CA GLY A 117 -10.76 16.00 -7.28
C GLY A 117 -9.65 16.12 -8.32
N PHE A 118 -9.19 15.01 -8.92
CA PHE A 118 -8.40 15.07 -10.14
C PHE A 118 -9.16 15.70 -11.31
N TYR A 119 -10.49 15.54 -11.34
CA TYR A 119 -11.35 16.01 -12.43
C TYR A 119 -11.99 17.39 -12.18
N GLY A 120 -11.80 17.98 -11.00
CA GLY A 120 -12.47 19.22 -10.58
C GLY A 120 -13.62 18.97 -9.63
#